data_AF-A0AA96N0N7-F1
#
_entry.id   AF-A0AA96N0N7-F1
#
_cell.length_a   1.000
_cell.length_b   1.000
_cell.length_c   1.000
_cell.angle_alpha   90.00
_cell.angle_beta   90.00
_cell.angle_gamma   90.00
#
_symmetry.space_group_name_H-M   'P 1'
#
loop_
_entity.id
_entity.type
_entity.pdbx_description
1 polymer ?
#
loop_
_entity_poly.entity_id
_entity_poly.type
_entity_poly.pdbx_seq_one_letter_code
_entity_poly.pdbx_strand_id
1 'polypeptide(L)' 'MILKNVIDLRKNIRKHRQDMYELANYKGIAHPDVIKASQQLDEEIVRLQKIIQEIRLFS' A
#
# COMPACT_ATOMS: atom_id res chain seq x y z
N MET A 1 18.85 -2.54 -5.17
CA MET A 1 18.48 -3.92 -5.56
C MET A 1 16.97 -4.03 -5.56
N ILE A 2 16.39 -4.68 -6.56
CA ILE A 2 14.93 -4.84 -6.74
C ILE A 2 14.28 -5.45 -5.49
N LEU A 3 14.91 -6.45 -4.86
CA LEU A 3 14.43 -7.07 -3.62
C LEU A 3 14.35 -6.09 -2.42
N LYS A 4 15.32 -5.18 -2.28
CA LYS A 4 15.29 -4.16 -1.22
C LYS A 4 14.10 -3.21 -1.41
N ASN A 5 13.87 -2.78 -2.65
CA ASN A 5 12.74 -1.90 -2.98
C ASN A 5 11.40 -2.59 -2.70
N VAL A 6 11.27 -3.89 -2.99
CA VAL A 6 10.07 -4.69 -2.67
C VAL A 6 9.84 -4.78 -1.16
N ILE A 7 10.90 -5.02 -0.37
CA ILE A 7 10.80 -5.09 1.09
C ILE A 7 10.38 -3.74 1.68
N ASP A 8 10.97 -2.64 1.20
CA ASP A 8 10.66 -1.30 1.68
C ASP A 8 9.23 -0.89 1.31
N LEU A 9 8.78 -1.17 0.07
CA LEU A 9 7.40 -0.96 -0.36
C LEU A 9 6.40 -1.75 0.50
N ARG A 10 6.71 -3.03 0.79
CA ARG A 10 5.85 -3.86 1.64
C ARG A 10 5.73 -3.30 3.06
N LYS A 11 6.82 -2.75 3.62
CA LYS A 11 6.79 -2.10 4.95
C LYS A 11 5.93 -0.84 4.92
N ASN A 12 6.06 -0.02 3.88
CA ASN A 12 5.28 1.20 3.73
C ASN A 12 3.78 0.91 3.60
N ILE A 13 3.39 -0.05 2.75
CA ILE A 13 1.99 -0.50 2.61
C ILE A 13 1.43 -0.97 3.95
N ARG A 14 2.22 -1.73 4.73
CA ARG A 14 1.79 -2.19 6.06
C ARG A 14 1.51 -1.02 7.01
N LYS A 15 2.41 -0.03 7.03
CA LYS A 15 2.26 1.17 7.87
C LYS A 15 1.05 2.00 7.42
N HIS A 16 0.96 2.29 6.12
CA HIS A 16 -0.13 3.07 5.54
C HIS A 16 -1.50 2.43 5.81
N ARG A 17 -1.60 1.10 5.71
CA ARG A 17 -2.82 0.37 6.07
C ARG A 17 -3.20 0.54 7.55
N GLN A 18 -2.21 0.55 8.45
CA GLN A 18 -2.46 0.76 9.87
C GLN A 18 -2.94 2.20 10.11
N ASP A 19 -2.27 3.19 9.53
CA ASP A 19 -2.64 4.60 9.64
C ASP A 19 -4.07 4.84 9.12
N MET A 20 -4.44 4.19 8.01
CA MET A 20 -5.80 4.23 7.46
C MET A 20 -6.85 3.64 8.43
N TYR A 21 -6.55 2.52 9.09
CA TYR A 21 -7.46 1.92 10.07
C TYR A 21 -7.64 2.80 11.31
N GLU A 22 -6.56 3.41 11.80
CA GLU A 22 -6.63 4.37 12.91
C GLU A 22 -7.48 5.58 12.50
N LEU A 23 -7.29 6.09 11.28
CA LEU A 23 -8.07 7.20 10.73
C LEU A 23 -9.55 6.83 10.55
N ALA A 24 -9.84 5.60 10.08
CA ALA A 24 -11.20 5.09 9.92
C ALA A 24 -11.91 4.90 11.25
N ASN A 25 -11.20 4.45 12.28
CA ASN A 25 -11.74 4.33 13.64
C ASN A 25 -12.06 5.71 14.24
N TYR A 26 -11.25 6.73 13.93
CA TYR A 26 -11.45 8.08 14.47
C TYR A 26 -12.53 8.88 13.71
N LYS A 27 -12.54 8.82 12.37
CA LYS A 27 -13.39 9.67 11.51
C LYS A 27 -14.56 8.94 10.85
N GLY A 28 -14.57 7.62 10.88
CA GLY A 28 -15.51 6.77 10.16
C GLY A 28 -15.06 6.40 8.75
N ILE A 29 -15.47 5.23 8.28
CA ILE A 29 -15.05 4.63 6.99
C ILE A 29 -15.42 5.47 5.76
N ALA A 30 -16.49 6.26 5.83
CA ALA A 30 -16.96 7.09 4.73
C ALA A 30 -16.34 8.51 4.73
N HIS A 31 -15.44 8.81 5.67
CA HIS A 31 -14.80 10.11 5.73
C HIS A 31 -13.92 10.33 4.48
N PRO A 32 -13.95 11.51 3.85
CA PRO A 32 -13.16 11.79 2.63
C PRO A 32 -11.66 11.47 2.77
N ASP A 33 -11.08 11.76 3.94
CA ASP A 33 -9.66 11.44 4.21
C ASP A 33 -9.38 9.94 4.25
N VAL A 34 -10.33 9.13 4.74
CA VAL A 34 -10.20 7.67 4.79
C VAL A 34 -10.32 7.07 3.40
N ILE A 35 -11.24 7.61 2.59
CA ILE A 35 -11.39 7.24 1.18
C ILE A 35 -10.11 7.57 0.40
N LYS A 36 -9.53 8.76 0.60
CA LYS A 36 -8.25 9.14 -0.03
C LYS A 36 -7.11 8.22 0.40
N ALA A 37 -6.99 7.92 1.70
CA ALA A 37 -5.97 7.00 2.20
C ALA A 37 -6.14 5.58 1.60
N SER A 38 -7.39 5.12 1.47
CA SER A 38 -7.70 3.84 0.81
C SER A 38 -7.25 3.82 -0.65
N GLN A 39 -7.53 4.89 -1.42
CA GLN A 39 -7.12 4.99 -2.82
C GLN A 39 -5.59 5.00 -2.97
N GLN A 40 -4.88 5.71 -2.09
CA GLN A 40 -3.42 5.74 -2.12
C GLN A 40 -2.82 4.37 -1.77
N LEU A 41 -3.40 3.66 -0.80
CA LEU A 41 -2.99 2.30 -0.44
C LEU A 41 -3.17 1.33 -1.62
N ASP A 42 -4.29 1.43 -2.36
CA ASP A 42 -4.55 0.63 -3.55
C ASP A 42 -3.50 0.87 -4.63
N GLU A 43 -3.11 2.12 -4.89
CA GLU A 43 -2.04 2.45 -5.83
C GLU A 43 -0.70 1.83 -5.44
N GLU A 44 -0.34 1.87 -4.16
CA GLU A 44 0.89 1.26 -3.65
C GLU A 44 0.87 -0.27 -3.82
N ILE A 45 -0.26 -0.92 -3.56
CA ILE A 45 -0.45 -2.36 -3.76
C ILE A 45 -0.30 -2.74 -5.23
N VAL A 46 -0.92 -1.98 -6.15
CA VAL A 46 -0.80 -2.22 -7.59
C VAL A 46 0.65 -2.07 -8.07
N ARG A 47 1.38 -1.06 -7.58
CA ARG A 47 2.81 -0.90 -7.89
C ARG A 47 3.64 -2.09 -7.41
N LEU A 48 3.39 -2.56 -6.18
CA LEU A 48 4.06 -3.75 -5.64
C LEU A 48 3.78 -4.99 -6.49
N GLN A 49 2.53 -5.20 -6.91
CA GLN A 49 2.14 -6.32 -7.76
C GLN A 49 2.86 -6.30 -9.11
N LYS A 50 2.98 -5.12 -9.75
CA LYS A 50 3.74 -4.96 -11.01
C LYS A 50 5.21 -5.36 -10.85
N ILE A 51 5.87 -4.88 -9.79
CA ILE A 51 7.27 -5.23 -9.51
C ILE A 51 7.43 -6.74 -9.26
N ILE A 52 6.50 -7.36 -8.52
CA ILE A 52 6.52 -8.82 -8.30
C ILE A 52 6.31 -9.59 -9.60
N GLN A 53 5.43 -9.12 -10.48
CA GLN A 53 5.23 -9.71 -11.81
C GLN A 53 6.48 -9.59 -12.68
N GLU A 54 7.12 -8.43 -12.71
CA GLU A 54 8.39 -8.24 -13.41
C GLU A 54 9.45 -9.23 -12.92
N ILE A 55 9.64 -9.37 -11.60
CA ILE A 55 10.57 -10.35 -11.03
C ILE A 55 10.24 -11.77 -11.49
N ARG A 56 8.95 -12.17 -11.47
CA ARG A 56 8.51 -13.50 -11.92
C ARG A 56 8.74 -13.77 -13.40
N LEU A 57 8.72 -12.74 -14.25
CA LEU A 57 8.97 -12.87 -15.68
C LEU A 57 10.47 -13.03 -16.00
N PHE A 58 11.36 -12.61 -15.08
CA PHE A 58 12.80 -12.69 -15.24
C PHE A 58 13.47 -13.79 -14.37
N SER A 59 12.69 -14.53 -13.57
CA SER A 59 13.14 -15.66 -12.73
C SER A 59 12.84 -17.01 -13.37
#